data_AF-A0A2T6ZGD7-F1
#
_entry.id   AF-A0A2T6ZGD7-F1
#
_cell.length_a   1.000
_cell.length_b   1.000
_cell.length_c   1.000
_cell.angle_alpha   90.00
_cell.angle_beta   90.00
_cell.angle_gamma   90.00
#
_symmetry.space_group_name_H-M   'P 1'
#
loop_
_entity.id
_entity.type
_entity.pdbx_description
1 polymer ?
#
loop_
_entity_poly.entity_id
_entity_poly.type
_entity_poly.pdbx_seq_one_letter_code
_entity_poly.pdbx_strand_id
1 'polypeptide(L)'
;MALEPDEDRYGMFEAGHIFPLALVDYWDAYEFEIDEDQVNAPSPHASNHPINSSLNGMLFRRDAHYLFDTYQLSINPEDNYKITALTREAAEYIPTLSRPPKHG
;
A
#
# COMPACT_ATOMS: atom_id res chain seq x y z
N MET A 1 -11.17 -3.07 -31.60
CA MET A 1 -10.76 -1.82 -30.94
C MET A 1 -9.72 -2.22 -29.92
N ALA A 2 -8.43 -2.05 -30.26
CA ALA A 2 -7.35 -2.30 -29.31
C ALA A 2 -7.26 -1.06 -28.43
N LEU A 3 -7.24 -1.26 -27.11
CA LEU A 3 -6.86 -0.19 -26.19
C LEU A 3 -5.37 0.09 -26.47
N GLU A 4 -5.06 1.29 -26.93
CA GLU A 4 -3.68 1.79 -26.94
C GLU A 4 -3.11 1.59 -25.52
N PRO A 5 -1.90 1.04 -25.34
CA PRO A 5 -1.33 0.88 -24.02
C PRO A 5 -1.21 2.26 -23.37
N ASP A 6 -1.92 2.46 -22.25
CA ASP A 6 -1.70 3.62 -21.38
C ASP A 6 -0.20 3.61 -21.08
N GLU A 7 0.50 4.70 -21.45
CA GLU A 7 1.94 4.89 -21.22
C GLU A 7 2.31 4.34 -19.84
N ASP A 8 3.50 3.73 -19.68
CA ASP A 8 4.03 3.01 -18.49
C ASP A 8 3.97 3.76 -17.14
N ARG A 9 2.81 4.30 -16.78
CA ARG A 9 2.53 5.24 -15.69
C ARG A 9 2.68 4.57 -14.33
N TYR A 10 2.63 3.25 -14.31
CA TYR A 10 2.75 2.43 -13.11
C TYR A 10 4.11 1.74 -12.98
N GLY A 11 4.96 1.74 -14.01
CA GLY A 11 6.27 1.08 -13.98
C GLY A 11 7.29 1.72 -13.01
N MET A 12 6.99 2.93 -12.53
CA MET A 12 7.81 3.68 -11.58
C MET A 12 7.41 3.43 -10.11
N PHE A 13 6.32 2.70 -9.88
CA PHE A 13 5.83 2.38 -8.55
C PHE A 13 6.24 0.97 -8.13
N GLU A 14 6.41 0.79 -6.83
CA GLU A 14 6.78 -0.46 -6.19
C GLU A 14 5.59 -0.94 -5.36
N ALA A 15 5.20 -2.21 -5.52
CA ALA A 15 4.14 -2.79 -4.73
C ALA A 15 4.67 -3.18 -3.34
N GLY A 16 4.01 -2.69 -2.30
CA GLY A 16 4.30 -3.05 -0.91
C GLY A 16 3.05 -3.56 -0.21
N HIS A 17 3.20 -4.54 0.68
CA HIS A 17 2.10 -4.97 1.55
C HIS A 17 2.02 -4.03 2.76
N ILE A 18 0.82 -3.55 3.10
CA ILE A 18 0.59 -2.67 4.25
C ILE A 18 0.84 -3.46 5.55
N PHE A 19 0.26 -4.66 5.63
CA PHE A 19 0.58 -5.60 6.69
C PHE A 19 1.62 -6.62 6.21
N PRO A 20 2.72 -6.84 6.94
CA PRO A 20 3.80 -7.72 6.51
C PRO A 20 3.35 -9.19 6.36
N LEU A 21 3.59 -9.80 5.19
CA LEU A 21 3.33 -11.22 4.96
C LEU A 21 4.03 -12.15 5.97
N ALA A 22 5.20 -11.74 6.45
CA ALA A 22 5.97 -12.50 7.44
C ALA A 22 5.29 -12.60 8.83
N LEU A 23 4.25 -11.80 9.07
CA LEU A 23 3.49 -11.77 10.32
C LEU A 23 2.08 -12.36 10.18
N VAL A 24 1.85 -13.25 9.21
CA VAL A 24 0.54 -13.90 8.99
C VAL A 24 -0.01 -14.58 10.25
N ASP A 25 0.84 -15.20 11.08
CA ASP A 25 0.38 -15.80 12.33
C ASP A 25 -0.21 -14.76 13.31
N TYR A 26 0.32 -13.52 13.28
CA TYR A 26 -0.20 -12.41 14.07
C TYR A 26 -1.48 -11.85 13.44
N TRP A 27 -1.57 -11.83 12.12
CA TRP A 27 -2.79 -11.45 11.40
C TRP A 27 -3.98 -12.31 11.85
N ASP A 28 -3.78 -13.62 11.82
CA ASP A 28 -4.81 -14.61 12.14
C ASP A 28 -5.24 -14.55 13.61
N ALA A 29 -4.31 -14.20 14.50
CA ALA A 29 -4.57 -14.13 15.93
C ALA A 29 -5.40 -12.90 16.37
N TYR A 30 -5.39 -11.83 15.57
CA TYR A 30 -6.01 -10.54 15.93
C TYR A 30 -7.22 -10.16 15.06
N GLU A 31 -7.66 -11.07 14.18
CA GLU A 31 -8.86 -10.90 13.34
C GLU A 31 -8.89 -9.54 12.63
N PHE A 32 -7.77 -9.12 12.04
CA PHE A 32 -7.73 -7.85 11.31
C PHE A 32 -8.80 -7.83 10.21
N GLU A 33 -9.79 -6.94 10.37
CA GLU A 33 -10.88 -6.77 9.42
C GLU A 33 -10.37 -6.06 8.15
N ILE A 34 -9.85 -6.84 7.20
CA ILE A 34 -10.07 -6.48 5.80
C ILE A 34 -11.36 -7.18 5.42
N ASP A 35 -12.41 -6.39 5.22
CA ASP A 35 -13.74 -6.85 4.83
C ASP A 35 -13.63 -7.98 3.79
N GLU A 36 -13.95 -9.21 4.21
CA GLU A 36 -13.79 -10.42 3.40
C GLU A 36 -14.61 -10.33 2.09
N ASP A 37 -15.68 -9.53 2.07
CA ASP A 37 -16.48 -9.27 0.88
C ASP A 37 -15.71 -8.47 -0.18
N GLN A 38 -14.71 -7.68 0.22
CA GLN A 38 -13.79 -6.96 -0.67
C GLN A 38 -12.58 -7.83 -1.08
N VAL A 39 -12.23 -8.85 -0.28
CA VAL A 39 -11.12 -9.79 -0.50
C VAL A 39 -11.43 -10.83 -1.58
N ASN A 40 -12.71 -11.06 -1.89
CA ASN A 40 -13.20 -12.05 -2.85
C ASN A 40 -13.04 -11.66 -4.34
N ALA A 41 -11.93 -11.04 -4.73
CA ALA A 41 -11.47 -11.18 -6.10
C ALA A 41 -10.64 -12.48 -6.17
N PRO A 42 -11.15 -13.58 -6.74
CA PRO A 42 -10.37 -14.82 -6.84
C PRO A 42 -9.14 -14.52 -7.69
N SER A 43 -7.99 -14.30 -7.05
CA SER A 43 -6.72 -14.33 -7.73
C SER A 43 -6.42 -15.80 -7.98
N PRO A 44 -6.38 -16.28 -9.22
CA PRO A 44 -6.08 -17.68 -9.51
C PRO A 44 -4.64 -18.07 -9.11
N HIS A 45 -3.84 -17.14 -8.57
CA HIS A 45 -2.41 -17.29 -8.32
C HIS A 45 -2.00 -16.90 -6.88
N ALA A 46 -2.89 -16.32 -6.07
CA ALA A 46 -2.64 -16.06 -4.66
C ALA A 46 -3.25 -17.17 -3.81
N SER A 47 -2.62 -17.54 -2.69
CA SER A 47 -3.32 -18.31 -1.65
C SER A 47 -4.61 -17.58 -1.29
N ASN A 48 -5.70 -18.31 -1.04
CA ASN A 48 -7.01 -17.77 -0.62
C ASN A 48 -6.97 -17.04 0.74
N HIS A 49 -5.79 -16.69 1.24
CA HIS A 49 -5.59 -16.02 2.51
C HIS A 49 -5.77 -14.50 2.32
N PRO A 50 -6.63 -13.83 3.11
CA PRO A 50 -6.92 -12.40 2.98
C PRO A 50 -5.70 -11.48 3.02
N ILE A 51 -4.62 -11.90 3.68
CA ILE A 51 -3.35 -11.16 3.72
C ILE A 51 -2.71 -10.94 2.34
N ASN A 52 -3.06 -11.75 1.32
CA ASN A 52 -2.60 -11.59 -0.07
C ASN A 52 -3.58 -10.76 -0.92
N SER A 53 -4.63 -10.21 -0.31
CA SER A 53 -5.56 -9.32 -0.99
C SER A 53 -4.82 -8.10 -1.52
N SER A 54 -5.22 -7.61 -2.70
CA SER A 54 -4.77 -6.31 -3.20
C SER A 54 -5.13 -5.14 -2.27
N LEU A 55 -6.07 -5.35 -1.35
CA LEU A 55 -6.43 -4.38 -0.30
C LEU A 55 -5.38 -4.29 0.80
N ASN A 56 -4.60 -5.36 1.00
CA ASN A 56 -3.41 -5.32 1.84
C ASN A 56 -2.18 -4.80 1.06
N GLY A 57 -2.37 -4.22 -0.12
CA GLY A 57 -1.31 -3.73 -0.98
C GLY A 57 -1.47 -2.25 -1.34
N MET A 58 -0.35 -1.56 -1.55
CA MET A 58 -0.33 -0.21 -2.12
C MET A 58 0.85 -0.07 -3.09
N LEU A 59 0.65 0.76 -4.12
CA LEU A 59 1.72 1.17 -5.02
C LEU A 59 2.41 2.42 -4.46
N PHE A 60 3.69 2.29 -4.16
CA PHE A 60 4.51 3.35 -3.61
C PHE A 60 5.45 3.91 -4.67
N ARG A 61 5.69 5.23 -4.65
CA ARG A 61 6.90 5.75 -5.28
C ARG A 61 8.10 5.21 -4.50
N ARG A 62 9.20 4.86 -5.16
CA ARG A 62 10.38 4.21 -4.55
C ARG A 62 10.86 4.85 -3.24
N ASP A 63 10.88 6.17 -3.17
CA ASP A 63 11.26 6.92 -1.96
C ASP A 63 10.24 6.81 -0.83
N ALA A 64 8.93 6.85 -1.13
CA ALA A 64 7.89 6.55 -0.14
C ALA A 64 7.98 5.10 0.35
N HIS A 65 8.27 4.16 -0.55
CA HIS A 65 8.45 2.75 -0.22
C HIS A 65 9.61 2.56 0.76
N TYR A 66 10.76 3.21 0.50
CA TYR A 66 11.90 3.23 1.40
C TYR A 66 11.54 3.77 2.79
N LEU A 67 10.80 4.87 2.87
CA LEU A 67 10.38 5.43 4.16
C LEU A 67 9.40 4.51 4.90
N PHE A 68 8.56 3.77 4.18
CA PHE A 68 7.66 2.77 4.77
C PHE A 68 8.44 1.56 5.29
N ASP A 69 9.29 0.95 4.47
CA ASP A 69 10.11 -0.22 4.84
C ASP A 69 11.08 0.06 6.00
N THR A 70 11.52 1.30 6.14
CA THR A 70 12.40 1.73 7.24
C THR A 70 11.64 2.23 8.48
N TYR A 71 10.31 2.04 8.53
CA TYR A 71 9.44 2.45 9.64
C TYR A 71 9.48 3.95 9.95
N GLN A 72 9.76 4.79 8.94
CA GLN A 72 9.70 6.24 9.05
C GLN A 72 8.30 6.78 8.73
N LEU A 73 7.55 6.05 7.90
CA LEU A 73 6.13 6.23 7.65
C LEU A 73 5.37 4.99 8.14
N SER A 74 4.16 5.20 8.63
CA SER A 74 3.21 4.13 8.96
C SER A 74 1.86 4.43 8.32
N ILE A 75 1.15 3.38 7.94
CA ILE A 75 -0.24 3.44 7.47
C ILE A 75 -1.07 2.66 8.48
N ASN A 76 -2.07 3.30 9.09
CA ASN A 76 -2.96 2.63 10.03
C ASN A 76 -4.23 2.16 9.29
N PRO A 77 -4.40 0.85 9.00
CA PRO A 77 -5.59 0.36 8.32
C PRO A 77 -6.87 0.56 9.14
N GLU A 78 -6.79 0.60 10.48
CA GLU A 78 -7.95 0.77 11.37
C GLU A 78 -8.41 2.23 11.50
N ASP A 79 -7.53 3.20 11.20
CA ASP A 79 -7.84 4.64 11.24
C ASP A 79 -7.97 5.18 9.80
N ASN A 80 -8.83 4.54 9.00
CA ASN A 80 -9.12 4.93 7.62
C ASN A 80 -7.86 5.14 6.76
N TYR A 81 -6.89 4.22 6.89
CA TYR A 81 -5.60 4.27 6.18
C TYR A 81 -4.78 5.54 6.46
N LYS A 82 -4.93 6.15 7.63
CA LYS A 82 -4.19 7.35 8.01
C LYS A 82 -2.68 7.12 7.94
N ILE A 83 -2.01 8.00 7.22
CA ILE A 83 -0.56 8.04 7.09
C ILE A 83 0.02 8.88 8.22
N THR A 84 0.97 8.31 8.96
CA THR A 84 1.68 8.98 10.06
C THR A 84 3.18 8.99 9.79
N ALA A 85 3.80 10.17 9.88
CA ALA A 85 5.25 10.30 9.91
C ALA A 85 5.78 10.06 11.33
N LEU A 86 6.73 9.15 11.45
CA LEU A 86 7.39 8.80 12.70
C LEU A 86 8.76 9.49 12.83
N THR A 87 9.28 10.04 11.73
CA THR A 87 10.52 10.82 11.70
C THR A 87 10.31 12.21 11.09
N ARG A 88 11.26 13.10 11.33
CA ARG A 88 11.27 14.44 10.72
C ARG A 88 11.41 14.36 9.20
N GLU A 89 12.25 13.47 8.70
CA GLU A 89 12.46 13.25 7.26
C GLU A 89 11.15 12.87 6.57
N ALA A 90 10.42 11.90 7.13
CA ALA A 90 9.11 11.52 6.66
C ALA A 90 8.08 12.66 6.76
N ALA A 91 8.12 13.45 7.83
CA ALA A 91 7.22 14.59 8.01
C ALA A 91 7.46 15.72 7.01
N GLU A 92 8.70 15.91 6.55
CA GLU A 92 9.03 16.85 5.48
C GLU A 92 8.64 16.31 4.10
N TYR A 93 8.57 14.99 3.95
CA TYR A 93 8.15 14.30 2.73
C TYR A 93 6.63 14.34 2.49
N ILE A 94 5.79 14.04 3.49
CA ILE A 94 4.31 13.99 3.34
C ILE A 94 3.70 15.25 2.69
N PRO A 95 4.08 16.49 3.08
CA PRO A 95 3.56 17.71 2.46
C PRO A 95 3.87 17.82 0.96
N THR A 96 4.94 17.16 0.49
CA THR A 96 5.30 17.14 -0.94
C THR A 96 4.41 16.21 -1.75
N LEU A 97 3.83 15.17 -1.14
CA LEU A 97 2.85 14.28 -1.77
C LEU A 97 1.48 14.95 -1.95
N SER A 98 1.12 15.87 -1.05
CA SER A 98 -0.19 16.54 -1.07
C SER A 98 -0.27 17.68 -2.08
N ARG A 99 0.86 18.08 -2.67
CA ARG A 99 0.90 19.14 -3.68
C ARG A 99 0.83 18.51 -5.07
N PRO A 100 -0.32 18.55 -5.77
CA PRO A 100 -0.36 18.05 -7.14
C PRO A 100 0.69 18.78 -7.98
N PRO A 101 1.29 18.12 -8.99
CA PRO A 101 2.18 18.79 -9.91
C PRO A 101 1.42 19.97 -10.52
N LYS A 102 2.03 21.16 -10.51
CA LYS A 102 1.51 22.26 -11.31
C LYS A 102 1.64 21.84 -12.76
N HIS A 103 0.53 21.43 -13.38
CA HIS A 103 0.46 21.30 -14.82
C HIS A 103 0.75 22.69 -15.41
N GLY A 104 1.89 22.80 -16.11
CA GLY A 104 2.27 23.97 -16.91
C GLY A 104 1.87 23.79 -18.36
#